data_AF-A0A2N4YPV9-F1
#
_entry.id   AF-A0A2N4YPV9-F1
#
_cell.length_a   1.000
_cell.length_b   1.000
_cell.length_c   1.000
_cell.angle_alpha   90.00
_cell.angle_beta   90.00
_cell.angle_gamma   90.00
#
_symmetry.space_group_name_H-M   'P 1'
#
loop_
_entity.id
_entity.type
_entity.pdbx_description
1 polymer ?
#
loop_
_entity_poly.entity_id
_entity_poly.type
_entity_poly.pdbx_seq_one_letter_code
_entity_poly.pdbx_strand_id
1 'polypeptide(L)' 'MRGKTLLVLAGLLGAGLLGYRYLPPHLNPLAPLALDDPPGWLTSFKLRRLTADQCASLLAEANRR' A
#
# COMPACT_ATOMS: atom_id res chain seq x y z
N MET A 1 -25.67 -10.51 24.45
CA MET A 1 -24.72 -10.96 23.39
C MET A 1 -24.33 -9.87 22.39
N ARG A 2 -25.26 -9.05 21.86
CA ARG A 2 -24.96 -8.04 20.80
C ARG A 2 -23.90 -6.97 21.16
N GLY A 3 -23.91 -6.46 22.40
CA GLY A 3 -22.97 -5.39 22.81
C GLY A 3 -21.50 -5.82 22.79
N LYS A 4 -21.21 -7.06 23.18
CA LYS A 4 -19.83 -7.58 23.23
C LYS A 4 -19.26 -7.78 21.82
N THR A 5 -20.08 -8.22 20.87
CA THR A 5 -19.70 -8.32 19.45
C THR A 5 -19.39 -6.95 18.84
N LEU A 6 -20.19 -5.93 19.15
CA LEU A 6 -19.95 -4.57 18.67
C LEU A 6 -18.64 -3.99 19.21
N LEU A 7 -18.33 -4.22 20.49
CA LEU A 7 -17.07 -3.79 21.09
C LEU A 7 -15.86 -4.48 20.45
N VAL A 8 -15.95 -5.78 20.16
CA VAL A 8 -14.89 -6.53 19.46
C VAL A 8 -14.70 -6.00 18.03
N LEU A 9 -15.78 -5.78 17.29
CA LEU A 9 -15.71 -5.20 15.94
C LEU A 9 -15.10 -3.80 15.94
N ALA A 10 -15.50 -2.94 16.87
CA ALA A 10 -14.94 -1.60 17.01
C ALA A 10 -13.45 -1.65 17.37
N GLY A 11 -13.04 -2.57 18.24
CA GLY A 11 -11.64 -2.79 18.58
C GLY A 11 -10.80 -3.26 17.38
N LEU A 12 -11.29 -4.22 16.61
CA LEU A 12 -10.61 -4.70 15.40
C LEU A 12 -10.53 -3.61 14.32
N LEU A 13 -11.60 -2.85 14.11
CA LEU A 13 -11.60 -1.71 13.19
C LEU A 13 -10.60 -0.64 13.62
N GLY A 14 -10.60 -0.26 14.91
CA GLY A 14 -9.67 0.73 15.45
C GLY A 14 -8.21 0.27 15.31
N ALA A 15 -7.91 -0.98 15.67
CA ALA A 15 -6.58 -1.55 15.52
C ALA A 15 -6.15 -1.64 14.04
N GLY A 16 -7.05 -2.05 13.15
CA GLY A 16 -6.79 -2.10 11.71
C GLY A 16 -6.53 -0.71 11.11
N LEU A 17 -7.31 0.31 11.51
CA LEU A 17 -7.15 1.67 11.01
C LEU A 17 -5.83 2.30 11.48
N LEU A 18 -5.50 2.12 12.77
CA LEU A 18 -4.23 2.58 13.32
C LEU A 18 -3.05 1.83 12.68
N GLY A 19 -3.15 0.51 12.57
CA GLY A 19 -2.14 -0.31 11.90
C GLY A 19 -1.91 0.14 10.45
N TYR A 20 -2.98 0.43 9.72
CA TYR A 20 -2.90 0.93 8.35
C TYR A 20 -2.24 2.32 8.26
N ARG A 21 -2.50 3.21 9.22
CA ARG A 21 -1.92 4.56 9.29
C ARG A 21 -0.39 4.53 9.45
N TYR A 22 0.13 3.55 10.17
CA TYR A 22 1.57 3.37 10.41
C TYR A 22 2.21 2.35 9.46
N LEU A 23 1.45 1.76 8.54
CA LEU A 23 1.97 0.77 7.61
C LEU A 23 2.89 1.46 6.58
N PRO A 24 4.11 0.95 6.37
CA PRO A 24 5.00 1.49 5.34
C PRO A 24 4.36 1.46 3.95
N PRO A 25 4.54 2.51 3.12
CA PRO A 25 3.92 2.60 1.78
C PRO A 25 4.29 1.43 0.87
N HIS A 26 5.49 0.86 1.01
CA HIS A 26 5.94 -0.26 0.19
C HIS A 26 5.08 -1.52 0.38
N LEU A 27 4.51 -1.74 1.57
CA LEU A 27 3.60 -2.86 1.86
C LEU A 27 2.15 -2.61 1.44
N ASN A 28 1.80 -1.38 1.08
CA ASN A 28 0.44 -1.05 0.68
C ASN A 28 0.22 -1.36 -0.80
N PRO A 29 -0.66 -2.31 -1.16
CA PRO A 29 -0.93 -2.64 -2.55
C PRO A 29 -1.63 -1.50 -3.28
N LEU A 30 -2.31 -0.57 -2.60
CA LEU A 30 -3.01 0.56 -3.22
C LEU A 30 -2.12 1.79 -3.40
N ALA A 31 -0.97 1.84 -2.72
CA ALA A 31 0.01 2.91 -2.91
C ALA A 31 0.65 2.82 -4.30
N PRO A 32 1.04 3.98 -4.90
CA PRO A 32 1.81 3.98 -6.13
C PRO A 32 3.14 3.23 -5.96
N LEU A 33 3.69 2.73 -7.05
CA LEU A 33 5.01 2.11 -7.03
C LEU A 33 6.07 3.17 -6.73
N ALA A 34 6.96 2.89 -5.80
CA ALA A 34 8.13 3.73 -5.52
C ALA A 34 9.42 3.03 -6.00
N LEU A 35 10.41 3.80 -6.44
CA LEU A 35 11.70 3.27 -6.90
C LEU A 35 12.50 2.58 -5.79
N ASP A 36 12.28 3.01 -4.54
CA ASP A 36 12.92 2.46 -3.35
C ASP A 36 12.15 1.25 -2.77
N ASP A 37 11.06 0.81 -3.41
CA ASP A 37 10.35 -0.39 -2.98
C ASP A 37 11.25 -1.64 -3.21
N PRO A 38 11.39 -2.54 -2.22
CA PRO A 38 12.22 -3.73 -2.37
C PRO A 38 11.70 -4.67 -3.46
N PRO A 39 12.58 -5.35 -4.21
CA PRO A 39 12.17 -6.30 -5.23
C PRO A 39 11.45 -7.50 -4.60
N GLY A 40 10.30 -7.86 -5.16
CA GLY A 40 9.46 -8.93 -4.65
C GLY A 40 8.16 -9.07 -5.44
N TRP A 41 7.28 -9.94 -4.95
CA TRP A 41 5.99 -10.20 -5.61
C TRP A 41 5.09 -8.97 -5.61
N LEU A 42 5.05 -8.19 -4.52
CA LEU A 42 4.20 -7.00 -4.41
C LEU A 42 4.66 -5.88 -5.36
N THR A 43 5.96 -5.64 -5.46
CA THR A 43 6.53 -4.68 -6.43
C THR A 43 6.29 -5.13 -7.86
N SER A 44 6.42 -6.43 -8.15
CA SER A 44 6.07 -7.00 -9.47
C SER A 44 4.58 -6.82 -9.80
N PHE A 45 3.71 -6.98 -8.81
CA PHE A 45 2.27 -6.73 -8.95
C PHE A 45 1.98 -5.25 -9.25
N LYS A 46 2.58 -4.33 -8.48
CA LYS A 46 2.47 -2.88 -8.70
C LYS A 46 3.02 -2.48 -10.08
N LEU A 47 4.11 -3.13 -10.54
CA LEU A 47 4.68 -2.94 -11.87
C LEU A 47 3.70 -3.29 -12.99
N ARG A 48 3.06 -4.46 -12.90
CA ARG A 48 2.15 -4.97 -13.94
C ARG A 48 0.88 -4.13 -14.12
N ARG A 49 0.47 -3.37 -13.10
CA ARG A 49 -0.75 -2.55 -13.13
C ARG A 49 -0.50 -1.08 -13.47
N LEU A 50 0.75 -0.67 -13.70
CA LEU A 50 1.07 0.72 -14.04
C LEU A 50 0.33 1.13 -15.31
N THR A 51 -0.28 2.32 -15.28
CA THR A 51 -0.77 2.96 -16.51
C THR A 51 0.40 3.56 -17.28
N ALA A 52 0.20 3.86 -18.57
CA ALA A 52 1.25 4.45 -19.41
C ALA A 52 1.81 5.75 -18.82
N ASP A 53 0.95 6.65 -18.32
CA ASP A 53 1.38 7.92 -17.70
C ASP A 53 2.18 7.72 -16.42
N GLN A 54 1.76 6.77 -15.57
CA GLN A 54 2.48 6.44 -14.35
C GLN A 54 3.85 5.79 -14.68
N CYS A 55 3.91 4.96 -15.72
CA CYS A 55 5.16 4.36 -16.18
C CYS A 55 6.13 5.43 -16.70
N ALA A 56 5.66 6.35 -17.55
CA ALA A 56 6.49 7.42 -18.09
C ALA A 56 7.06 8.34 -16.99
N SER A 57 6.24 8.71 -16.01
CA SER A 57 6.69 9.54 -14.88
C SER A 57 7.68 8.80 -13.98
N LEU A 58 7.44 7.52 -13.67
CA LEU A 58 8.34 6.69 -12.87
C LEU A 58 9.69 6.47 -13.57
N LEU A 59 9.67 6.23 -14.88
CA LEU A 59 10.89 6.08 -15.69
C LEU A 59 11.69 7.38 -15.75
N ALA A 60 11.02 8.52 -15.92
CA ALA A 60 11.66 9.83 -15.89
C ALA A 60 12.31 10.13 -14.54
N GLU A 61 11.67 9.75 -13.43
CA GLU A 61 12.25 9.85 -12.09
C GLU A 61 13.47 8.94 -11.92
N ALA A 62 13.40 7.70 -12.40
CA ALA A 62 14.52 6.76 -12.34
C ALA A 62 15.75 7.26 -13.11
N ASN A 63 15.53 7.89 -14.26
CA ASN A 63 16.61 8.45 -15.09
C ASN A 63 17.24 9.73 -14.51
N ARG A 64 16.62 10.37 -13.52
CA ARG A 64 17.15 11.57 -12.85
C ARG A 64 18.02 11.25 -11.63
N ARG A 65 18.02 10.01 -11.17
CA ARG A 65 18.88 9.54 -10.08
C ARG A 65 20.22 9.10 -10.61
#